data_AF-A0A1S8QYJ1-F1
#
_entry.id   AF-A0A1S8QYJ1-F1
#
_cell.length_a   1.000
_cell.length_b   1.000
_cell.length_c   1.000
_cell.angle_alpha   90.00
_cell.angle_beta   90.00
_cell.angle_gamma   90.00
#
_symmetry.space_group_name_H-M   'P 1'
#
loop_
_entity.id
_entity.type
_entity.pdbx_description
1 polymer ?
#
loop_
_entity_poly.entity_id
_entity_poly.type
_entity_poly.pdbx_seq_one_letter_code
_entity_poly.pdbx_strand_id
1 'polypeptide(L)' 'MYNLYVRKIITAIIESDYKTIMVYKSRLADEEINLINEIACEYRKTIIFAFVKDIIFNTDETILIIE' A
#
# COMPACT_ATOMS: atom_id res chain seq x y z
N MET A 1 -2.65 -15.45 12.41
CA MET A 1 -1.32 -15.37 11.76
C MET A 1 -1.27 -13.99 11.10
N TYR A 2 -0.50 -13.04 11.63
CA TYR A 2 -0.51 -11.66 11.12
C TYR A 2 0.12 -11.62 9.73
N ASN A 3 -0.59 -11.10 8.73
CA ASN A 3 -0.07 -10.93 7.38
C ASN A 3 1.10 -9.94 7.39
N LEU A 4 2.32 -10.44 7.17
CA LEU A 4 3.55 -9.64 7.17
C LEU A 4 3.51 -8.56 6.08
N TYR A 5 2.77 -8.80 5.00
CA TYR A 5 2.60 -7.83 3.92
C TYR A 5 1.80 -6.61 4.40
N VAL A 6 0.68 -6.84 5.10
CA VAL A 6 -0.13 -5.77 5.71
C VAL A 6 0.72 -4.93 6.69
N ARG A 7 1.54 -5.58 7.52
CA ARG A 7 2.44 -4.86 8.44
C ARG A 7 3.41 -3.94 7.70
N LYS A 8 4.03 -4.41 6.61
CA LYS A 8 4.91 -3.58 5.78
C LYS A 8 4.19 -2.37 5.20
N ILE A 9 2.95 -2.55 4.74
CA ILE A 9 2.13 -1.46 4.20
C ILE A 9 1.82 -0.44 5.29
N ILE A 10 1.41 -0.88 6.47
CA ILE A 10 1.13 0.01 7.61
C ILE A 10 2.38 0.77 8.04
N THR A 11 3.52 0.09 8.17
CA THR A 11 4.81 0.74 8.48
C THR A 11 5.14 1.81 7.43
N ALA A 12 4.97 1.50 6.15
CA ALA A 12 5.21 2.48 5.09
C ALA A 12 4.23 3.66 5.14
N ILE A 13 2.96 3.46 5.49
CA ILE A 13 2.00 4.56 5.67
C ILE A 13 2.46 5.52 6.75
N ILE A 14 2.98 4.98 7.86
CA ILE A 14 3.37 5.74 9.06
C ILE A 14 4.72 6.43 8.88
N GLU A 15 5.71 5.72 8.35
CA GLU A 15 7.12 6.15 8.38
C GLU A 15 7.61 6.76 7.06
N SER A 16 6.91 6.52 5.96
CA SER A 16 7.34 7.03 4.65
C SER A 16 6.94 8.49 4.44
N ASP A 17 7.80 9.26 3.75
CA ASP A 17 7.46 10.61 3.28
C ASP A 17 6.58 10.60 2.02
N TYR A 18 6.45 9.46 1.35
CA TYR A 18 5.68 9.34 0.11
C TYR A 18 4.19 9.57 0.38
N LYS A 19 3.55 10.45 -0.39
CA LYS A 19 2.10 10.70 -0.27
C LYS A 19 1.26 9.59 -0.86
N THR A 20 1.80 8.92 -1.88
CA THR A 20 1.12 7.86 -2.61
C THR A 20 1.91 6.56 -2.47
N ILE A 21 1.23 5.48 -2.10
CA ILE A 21 1.81 4.15 -1.93
C ILE A 21 1.01 3.18 -2.79
N MET A 22 1.68 2.37 -3.59
CA MET A 22 1.08 1.35 -4.45
C MET A 22 1.42 -0.05 -3.92
N VAL A 23 0.40 -0.91 -3.84
CA VAL A 23 0.49 -2.24 -3.23
C VAL A 23 -0.23 -3.28 -4.08
N TYR A 24 0.22 -4.54 -4.04
CA TYR A 24 -0.36 -5.66 -4.76
C TYR A 24 -1.71 -6.06 -4.14
N LYS A 25 -2.80 -5.80 -4.86
CA LYS A 25 -4.16 -6.16 -4.40
C LYS A 25 -4.33 -7.66 -4.15
N SER A 26 -3.70 -8.51 -4.96
CA SER A 26 -3.87 -9.98 -4.91
C SER A 26 -3.34 -10.64 -3.65
N ARG A 27 -2.63 -9.91 -2.77
CA ARG A 27 -2.06 -10.41 -1.51
C ARG A 27 -2.86 -9.97 -0.27
N LEU A 28 -4.00 -9.32 -0.49
CA LEU A 28 -4.81 -8.73 0.57
C LEU A 28 -6.24 -9.28 0.51
N ALA A 29 -6.79 -9.63 1.67
CA ALA A 29 -8.22 -9.83 1.84
C ALA A 29 -8.94 -8.47 1.95
N ASP A 30 -10.26 -8.47 1.71
CA ASP A 30 -11.05 -7.23 1.77
C ASP A 30 -10.99 -6.55 3.16
N GLU A 31 -10.96 -7.34 4.23
CA GLU A 31 -10.78 -6.84 5.60
C GLU A 31 -9.44 -6.11 5.79
N GLU A 32 -8.37 -6.63 5.18
CA GLU A 32 -7.04 -6.03 5.24
C GLU A 32 -6.97 -4.74 4.40
N ILE A 33 -7.65 -4.71 3.25
CA ILE A 33 -7.79 -3.51 2.41
C ILE A 33 -8.51 -2.41 3.20
N ASN A 34 -9.59 -2.75 3.90
CA ASN A 34 -10.33 -1.80 4.73
C ASN A 34 -9.45 -1.22 5.84
N LEU A 35 -8.73 -2.09 6.58
CA LEU A 35 -7.78 -1.65 7.62
C LEU A 35 -6.70 -0.71 7.06
N ILE A 36 -6.12 -1.07 5.91
CA ILE A 36 -5.09 -0.24 5.25
C ILE A 36 -5.67 1.13 4.86
N ASN A 37 -6.90 1.18 4.34
CA ASN A 37 -7.54 2.43 3.95
C ASN A 37 -7.86 3.33 5.15
N GLU A 38 -8.32 2.75 6.26
CA GLU A 38 -8.58 3.50 7.50
C GLU A 38 -7.29 4.17 8.00
N ILE A 39 -6.20 3.41 8.10
CA ILE A 39 -4.91 3.93 8.55
C ILE A 39 -4.35 4.95 7.54
N ALA A 40 -4.44 4.68 6.23
CA ALA A 40 -3.99 5.62 5.21
C ALA A 40 -4.75 6.95 5.30
N CYS A 41 -6.06 6.92 5.59
CA CYS A 41 -6.87 8.11 5.78
C CYS A 41 -6.38 8.93 6.99
N GLU A 42 -6.07 8.27 8.11
CA GLU A 42 -5.54 8.92 9.32
C GLU A 42 -4.21 9.66 9.04
N TYR A 43 -3.33 9.04 8.27
CA TYR A 43 -2.02 9.61 7.90
C TYR A 43 -2.03 10.44 6.60
N ARG A 44 -3.22 10.70 6.04
CA ARG A 44 -3.41 11.46 4.78
C ARG A 44 -2.56 10.94 3.61
N LYS A 45 -2.47 9.61 3.50
CA LYS A 45 -1.81 8.90 2.41
C LYS A 45 -2.84 8.41 1.39
N THR A 46 -2.42 8.30 0.13
CA THR A 46 -3.21 7.68 -0.94
C THR A 46 -2.68 6.28 -1.21
N ILE A 47 -3.55 5.27 -1.16
CA ILE A 47 -3.17 3.88 -1.46
C ILE A 47 -3.75 3.47 -2.80
N ILE A 48 -2.90 2.93 -3.67
CA ILE A 48 -3.29 2.35 -4.95
C ILE A 48 -3.16 0.84 -4.87
N PHE A 49 -4.29 0.14 -4.86
CA PHE A 49 -4.34 -1.31 -4.91
C PHE A 49 -4.27 -1.77 -6.37
N ALA A 50 -3.08 -2.17 -6.79
CA ALA A 50 -2.74 -2.43 -8.19
C ALA A 50 -2.54 -3.93 -8.47
N PHE A 51 -2.65 -4.32 -9.74
CA PHE A 51 -2.23 -5.65 -10.20
C PHE A 51 -0.74 -5.64 -10.54
N VAL A 52 -0.15 -6.84 -10.63
CA VAL A 52 1.28 -7.02 -10.87
C VAL A 52 1.77 -6.27 -12.11
N LYS A 53 1.00 -6.32 -13.20
CA LYS A 53 1.31 -5.60 -14.44
C LYS A 53 1.41 -4.08 -14.22
N ASP A 54 0.55 -3.51 -13.39
CA ASP A 54 0.47 -2.06 -13.21
C ASP A 54 1.66 -1.58 -12.35
N ILE A 55 2.15 -2.43 -11.45
CA ILE A 55 3.32 -2.16 -10.60
C ILE A 55 4.62 -2.25 -11.40
N ILE A 56 4.79 -3.30 -12.22
CA ILE A 56 6.02 -3.53 -13.00
C ILE A 56 6.28 -2.41 -14.02
N PHE A 57 5.22 -1.84 -14.61
CA PHE A 57 5.34 -0.78 -15.60
C PHE A 57 5.23 0.63 -15.01
N ASN A 58 5.18 0.77 -13.68
CA ASN A 58 5.15 2.08 -13.04
C ASN A 58 6.55 2.72 -13.07
N THR A 59 6.68 3.84 -13.78
CA THR A 59 7.91 4.64 -13.87
C THR A 59 7.84 5.94 -13.05
N ASP A 60 6.80 6.11 -12.23
CA ASP A 60 6.60 7.30 -11.41
C ASP A 60 7.35 7.16 -10.08
N GLU A 61 8.50 7.83 -9.99
CA GLU A 61 9.35 7.87 -8.80
C GLU A 61 8.68 8.55 -7.60
N THR A 62 7.52 9.22 -7.78
CA THR A 62 6.77 9.83 -6.67
C THR A 62 5.88 8.85 -5.91
N ILE A 63 5.81 7.59 -6.36
CA ILE A 63 4.98 6.53 -5.78
C ILE A 63 5.88 5.48 -5.12
N LEU A 64 5.63 5.23 -3.84
CA LEU A 64 6.29 4.12 -3.15
C LEU A 64 5.61 2.80 -3.52
N ILE A 65 6.38 1.85 -4.04
CA ILE A 65 5.89 0.50 -4.36
C ILE A 65 6.29 -0.46 -3.24
N ILE A 66 5.33 -1.25 -2.73
CA ILE A 66 5.58 -2.27 -1.72
C ILE A 66 5.32 -3.65 -2.31
N GLU A 67 6.40 -4.43 -2.44
CA GLU A 67 6.40 -5.79 -3.01
C GLU A 67 6.38 -6.95 -2.01
#